data_AF-A0A382W9Q6-F1
#
_entry.id   AF-A0A382W9Q6-F1
#
_cell.length_a   1.000
_cell.length_b   1.000
_cell.length_c   1.000
_cell.angle_alpha   90.00
_cell.angle_beta   90.00
_cell.angle_gamma   90.00
#
_symmetry.space_group_name_H-M   'P 1'
#
loop_
_entity.id
_entity.type
_entity.pdbx_description
1 polymer ?
#
loop_
_entity_poly.entity_id
_entity_poly.type
_entity_poly.pdbx_seq_one_letter_code
_entity_poly.pdbx_strand_id
1 'polypeptide(L)'
;TADEICIEAIAKLNERLARLDAVVPTKAGRNAAQELTLVLDALGREALFPERPADTIDLQGWLELAWEDAPHLIVAGANEGLLPEFIHGDRFLPESLRMPLGLRTNGDRFARDAWLLELLVSSRGRDGRVDFFVGRQRHNGDPLKPSRLLFRCPDAQLAKRVAHLFDDLPPDEQPPAWKATWPLRIKDLKPVERLSPTAIRTYLACPYRFYLRHVLRMESLDFDLREQDARGFGSLMHRVLEAFGNDETIRNSTSPDVIYRFLAAELKRQVAQDFGAHP
;
A
#
# COMPACT_ATOMS: atom_id res chain seq x y z
N THR A 1 -13.27 -25.61 -3.65
CA THR A 1 -13.55 -24.29 -4.25
C THR A 1 -13.72 -24.35 -5.77
N ALA A 2 -12.69 -24.59 -6.59
CA ALA A 2 -12.88 -24.68 -8.05
C ALA A 2 -13.70 -25.92 -8.47
N ASP A 3 -13.44 -27.07 -7.85
CA ASP A 3 -14.11 -28.34 -8.18
C ASP A 3 -15.61 -28.32 -7.81
N GLU A 4 -16.00 -27.69 -6.70
CA GLU A 4 -17.40 -27.59 -6.27
C GLU A 4 -18.24 -26.71 -7.21
N ILE A 5 -17.67 -25.58 -7.67
CA ILE A 5 -18.32 -24.71 -8.66
C ILE A 5 -18.53 -25.48 -9.97
N CYS A 6 -17.54 -26.26 -10.41
CA CYS A 6 -17.67 -27.10 -11.59
C CYS A 6 -18.75 -28.16 -11.42
N ILE A 7 -18.84 -28.81 -10.26
CA ILE A 7 -19.88 -29.82 -9.97
C ILE A 7 -21.28 -29.18 -10.01
N GLU A 8 -21.47 -28.02 -9.38
CA GLU A 8 -22.76 -27.32 -9.37
C GLU A 8 -23.15 -26.83 -10.77
N ALA A 9 -22.20 -26.27 -11.52
CA ALA A 9 -22.43 -25.85 -12.91
C ALA A 9 -22.86 -27.02 -13.80
N ILE A 10 -22.23 -28.20 -13.64
CA ILE A 10 -22.59 -29.42 -14.37
C ILE A 10 -23.99 -29.91 -13.95
N ALA A 11 -24.33 -29.85 -12.66
CA ALA A 11 -25.66 -30.22 -12.18
C ALA A 11 -26.76 -29.33 -12.79
N LYS A 12 -26.56 -28.01 -12.82
CA LYS A 12 -27.49 -27.07 -13.47
C LYS A 12 -27.57 -27.28 -14.98
N LEU A 13 -26.45 -27.55 -15.64
CA LEU A 13 -26.42 -27.86 -17.07
C LEU A 13 -27.27 -29.11 -17.38
N ASN A 14 -27.10 -30.19 -16.61
CA ASN A 14 -27.87 -31.41 -16.77
C ASN A 14 -29.37 -31.19 -16.53
N GLU A 15 -29.72 -30.40 -15.51
CA GLU A 15 -31.12 -30.02 -15.24
C GLU A 15 -31.74 -29.27 -16.42
N ARG A 16 -31.02 -28.31 -17.01
CA ARG A 16 -31.51 -27.52 -18.16
C ARG A 16 -31.63 -28.36 -19.42
N LEU A 17 -30.69 -29.28 -19.67
CA LEU A 17 -30.79 -30.24 -20.76
C LEU A 17 -32.01 -31.16 -20.62
N ALA A 18 -32.28 -31.66 -19.41
CA ALA A 18 -33.46 -32.48 -19.14
C ALA A 18 -34.77 -31.70 -19.34
N ARG A 19 -34.82 -30.43 -18.91
CA ARG A 19 -35.97 -29.55 -19.14
C ARG A 19 -36.19 -29.28 -20.64
N LEU A 20 -35.12 -29.05 -21.40
CA LEU A 20 -35.21 -28.84 -22.84
C LEU A 20 -35.75 -30.11 -23.53
N ASP A 21 -35.24 -31.28 -23.18
CA ASP A 21 -35.68 -32.56 -23.74
C ASP A 21 -37.16 -32.84 -23.48
N ALA A 22 -37.66 -32.49 -22.29
CA ALA A 22 -39.07 -32.62 -21.92
C ALA A 22 -40.01 -31.68 -22.70
N VAL A 23 -39.52 -30.52 -23.16
CA VAL A 23 -40.34 -29.50 -23.85
C VAL A 23 -40.30 -29.66 -25.37
N VAL A 24 -39.21 -30.18 -25.93
CA VAL A 24 -39.06 -30.33 -27.39
C VAL A 24 -39.83 -31.57 -27.87
N PRO A 25 -40.84 -31.42 -28.75
CA PRO A 25 -41.62 -32.55 -29.26
C PRO A 25 -40.76 -33.55 -30.03
N THR A 26 -41.05 -34.85 -29.88
CA THR A 26 -40.32 -35.95 -30.53
C THR A 26 -40.33 -35.94 -32.06
N LYS A 27 -41.23 -35.17 -32.69
CA LYS A 27 -41.31 -34.99 -34.15
C LYS A 27 -40.66 -33.70 -34.66
N ALA A 28 -40.08 -32.87 -33.78
CA ALA A 28 -39.41 -31.65 -34.18
C ALA A 28 -38.02 -31.95 -34.76
N GLY A 29 -37.61 -31.19 -35.78
CA GLY A 29 -36.24 -31.25 -36.28
C GLY A 29 -35.29 -30.68 -35.21
N ARG A 30 -34.43 -31.54 -34.65
CA ARG A 30 -33.47 -31.14 -33.61
C ARG A 30 -32.18 -30.61 -34.21
N ASN A 31 -31.68 -29.52 -33.64
CA ASN A 31 -30.37 -28.97 -33.98
C ASN A 31 -29.57 -28.80 -32.70
N ALA A 32 -28.69 -29.78 -32.43
CA ALA A 32 -27.91 -29.83 -31.21
C ALA A 32 -27.07 -28.57 -30.96
N ALA A 33 -26.57 -27.91 -32.01
CA ALA A 33 -25.78 -26.69 -31.86
C ALA A 33 -26.65 -25.50 -31.39
N GLN A 34 -27.85 -25.36 -31.94
CA GLN A 34 -28.79 -24.31 -31.52
C GLN A 34 -29.36 -24.58 -30.12
N GLU A 35 -29.70 -25.84 -29.85
CA GLU A 35 -30.19 -26.29 -28.54
C GLU A 35 -29.14 -26.06 -27.45
N LEU A 36 -27.88 -26.44 -27.69
CA LEU A 36 -26.79 -26.17 -26.76
C LEU A 36 -26.56 -24.67 -26.57
N THR A 37 -26.63 -23.86 -27.64
CA THR A 37 -26.48 -22.41 -27.56
C THR A 37 -27.56 -21.79 -26.67
N LEU A 38 -28.81 -22.23 -26.78
CA LEU A 38 -29.92 -21.76 -25.94
C LEU A 38 -29.72 -22.14 -24.46
N VAL A 39 -29.24 -23.36 -24.20
CA VAL A 39 -28.95 -23.82 -22.83
C VAL A 39 -27.79 -23.03 -22.22
N LEU A 40 -26.73 -22.76 -22.98
CA LEU A 40 -25.59 -21.97 -22.53
C LEU A 40 -25.97 -20.50 -22.31
N ASP A 41 -26.80 -19.90 -23.16
CA ASP A 41 -27.30 -18.53 -22.97
C ASP A 41 -28.19 -18.42 -21.72
N ALA A 42 -29.03 -19.42 -21.46
CA ALA A 42 -29.83 -19.47 -20.24
C ALA A 42 -28.96 -19.61 -18.98
N LEU A 43 -27.95 -20.50 -19.03
CA LEU A 43 -27.02 -20.72 -17.92
C LEU A 43 -26.13 -19.49 -17.67
N GLY A 44 -25.69 -18.82 -18.74
CA GLY A 44 -24.83 -17.62 -18.67
C GLY A 44 -25.51 -16.40 -18.04
N ARG A 45 -26.85 -16.40 -17.91
CA ARG A 45 -27.61 -15.36 -17.21
C ARG A 45 -27.76 -15.61 -15.71
N GLU A 46 -27.38 -16.79 -15.23
CA GLU A 46 -27.41 -17.11 -13.80
C GLU A 46 -26.04 -16.81 -13.16
N ALA A 47 -26.07 -16.23 -11.96
CA ALA A 47 -24.90 -16.19 -11.11
C ALA A 47 -24.84 -17.46 -10.26
N LEU A 48 -23.69 -18.14 -10.28
CA LEU A 48 -23.36 -19.19 -9.33
C LEU A 48 -22.60 -18.55 -8.17
N PHE A 49 -23.17 -18.65 -6.98
CA PHE A 49 -22.51 -18.23 -5.76
C PHE A 49 -22.11 -19.50 -5.02
N PRO A 50 -20.80 -19.83 -4.93
CA PRO A 50 -20.39 -20.98 -4.15
C PRO A 50 -20.85 -20.81 -2.70
N GLU A 51 -21.20 -21.92 -2.05
CA GLU A 51 -21.36 -21.92 -0.60
C GLU A 51 -20.08 -21.40 0.05
N ARG A 52 -20.23 -20.47 0.99
CA ARG A 52 -19.08 -19.90 1.69
C ARG A 52 -18.47 -20.97 2.59
N PRO A 53 -17.14 -21.15 2.58
CA PRO A 53 -16.47 -22.01 3.54
C PRO A 53 -16.80 -21.58 4.98
N ALA A 54 -17.09 -22.56 5.85
CA ALA A 54 -17.52 -22.31 7.23
C ALA A 54 -16.44 -21.63 8.11
N ASP A 55 -15.19 -21.60 7.66
CA ASP A 55 -14.04 -20.96 8.33
C ASP A 55 -13.78 -19.52 7.85
N THR A 56 -14.64 -18.99 6.97
CA THR A 56 -14.49 -17.62 6.45
C THR A 56 -14.99 -16.60 7.48
N ILE A 57 -14.20 -15.55 7.71
CA ILE A 57 -14.62 -14.39 8.50
C ILE A 57 -15.29 -13.39 7.56
N ASP A 58 -16.57 -13.11 7.78
CA ASP A 58 -17.32 -12.14 6.99
C ASP A 58 -16.90 -10.70 7.34
N LEU A 59 -16.52 -9.95 6.30
CA LEU A 59 -16.21 -8.52 6.39
C LEU A 59 -17.38 -7.73 5.81
N GLN A 60 -18.21 -7.22 6.70
CA GLN A 60 -19.41 -6.44 6.36
C GLN A 60 -19.20 -4.96 6.65
N GLY A 61 -19.95 -4.10 5.94
CA GLY A 61 -20.07 -2.70 6.30
C GLY A 61 -20.95 -2.51 7.53
N TRP A 62 -20.90 -1.32 8.13
CA TRP A 62 -21.63 -1.00 9.35
C TRP A 62 -23.14 -1.22 9.21
N LEU A 63 -23.75 -0.79 8.11
CA LEU A 63 -25.21 -0.85 7.93
C LEU A 63 -25.72 -2.26 7.62
N GLU A 64 -24.83 -3.11 7.13
CA GLU A 64 -25.09 -4.49 6.78
C GLU A 64 -25.15 -5.38 8.04
N LEU A 65 -24.50 -4.98 9.13
CA LEU A 65 -24.47 -5.75 10.40
C LEU A 65 -25.85 -6.00 11.02
N ALA A 66 -26.88 -5.23 10.62
CA ALA A 66 -28.26 -5.48 11.05
C ALA A 66 -28.78 -6.87 10.61
N TRP A 67 -28.20 -7.43 9.55
CA TRP A 67 -28.56 -8.72 8.97
C TRP A 67 -27.59 -9.84 9.30
N GLU A 68 -26.51 -9.51 10.02
CA GLU A 68 -25.49 -10.48 10.42
C GLU A 68 -25.99 -11.28 11.63
N ASP A 69 -25.95 -12.61 11.54
CA ASP A 69 -26.38 -13.52 12.60
C ASP A 69 -25.21 -14.17 13.36
N ALA A 70 -23.96 -13.85 12.98
CA ALA A 70 -22.78 -14.32 13.69
C ALA A 70 -22.85 -14.01 15.20
N PRO A 71 -22.56 -15.00 16.07
CA PRO A 71 -22.67 -14.84 17.53
C PRO A 71 -21.65 -13.86 18.10
N HIS A 72 -20.51 -13.68 17.41
CA HIS A 72 -19.46 -12.74 17.81
C HIS A 72 -19.22 -11.74 16.67
N LEU A 73 -19.44 -10.46 16.97
CA LEU A 73 -19.09 -9.35 16.08
C LEU A 73 -17.87 -8.58 16.57
N ILE A 74 -17.02 -8.20 15.61
CA ILE A 74 -15.89 -7.30 15.83
C ILE A 74 -16.16 -6.04 15.00
N VAL A 75 -16.39 -4.92 15.68
CA VAL A 75 -16.65 -3.62 15.06
C VAL A 75 -15.40 -2.76 15.19
N ALA A 76 -14.65 -2.63 14.10
CA ALA A 76 -13.47 -1.78 14.03
C ALA A 76 -13.82 -0.33 13.66
N GLY A 77 -13.02 0.62 14.15
CA GLY A 77 -13.17 2.03 13.80
C GLY A 77 -14.34 2.72 14.49
N ALA A 78 -14.69 2.28 15.71
CA ALA A 78 -15.71 2.89 16.55
C ALA A 78 -15.24 4.24 17.14
N ASN A 79 -14.86 5.15 16.25
CA ASN A 79 -14.24 6.44 16.52
C ASN A 79 -15.15 7.58 16.13
N GLU A 80 -14.98 8.71 16.81
CA GLU A 80 -15.71 9.95 16.51
C GLU A 80 -15.44 10.42 15.08
N GLY A 81 -16.51 10.75 14.35
CA GLY A 81 -16.48 11.15 12.94
C GLY A 81 -16.47 9.99 11.93
N LEU A 82 -16.23 8.75 12.38
CA LEU A 82 -16.39 7.53 11.57
C LEU A 82 -17.69 6.81 11.92
N LEU A 83 -17.94 6.64 13.22
CA LEU A 83 -19.15 6.05 13.77
C LEU A 83 -19.68 6.98 14.86
N PRO A 84 -20.77 7.72 14.65
CA PRO A 84 -21.50 7.86 13.39
C PRO A 84 -20.68 8.67 12.38
N GLU A 85 -20.92 8.41 11.10
CA GLU A 85 -20.39 9.23 10.02
C GLU A 85 -21.00 10.64 10.12
N PHE A 86 -20.15 11.66 10.01
CA PHE A 86 -20.57 13.04 10.11
C PHE A 86 -20.16 13.83 8.86
N ILE A 87 -21.13 14.40 8.16
CA ILE A 87 -20.89 15.21 6.96
C ILE A 87 -20.76 16.67 7.39
N HIS A 88 -19.56 17.22 7.24
CA HIS A 88 -19.28 18.61 7.53
C HIS A 88 -19.15 19.45 6.27
N GLY A 89 -19.77 20.64 6.25
CA GLY A 89 -19.45 21.67 5.27
C GLY A 89 -19.71 21.28 3.80
N ASP A 90 -20.77 20.52 3.53
CA ASP A 90 -21.21 20.28 2.15
C ASP A 90 -21.46 21.62 1.46
N ARG A 91 -20.68 21.91 0.41
CA ARG A 91 -20.67 23.21 -0.26
C ARG A 91 -21.96 23.53 -1.00
N PHE A 92 -22.68 22.50 -1.45
CA PHE A 92 -23.88 22.65 -2.26
C PHE A 92 -25.15 22.38 -1.46
N LEU A 93 -25.07 21.44 -0.52
CA LEU A 93 -26.21 20.96 0.24
C LEU A 93 -25.90 20.94 1.74
N PRO A 94 -25.64 22.09 2.38
CA PRO A 94 -25.43 22.13 3.83
C PRO A 94 -26.64 21.58 4.59
N GLU A 95 -26.42 21.20 5.84
CA GLU A 95 -27.45 20.58 6.70
C GLU A 95 -28.70 21.47 6.88
N SER A 96 -28.51 22.79 6.93
CA SER A 96 -29.59 23.78 6.98
C SER A 96 -30.52 23.75 5.76
N LEU A 97 -30.04 23.28 4.60
CA LEU A 97 -30.86 23.06 3.41
C LEU A 97 -31.46 21.65 3.37
N ARG A 98 -30.76 20.64 3.91
CA ARG A 98 -31.26 19.25 3.93
C ARG A 98 -32.54 19.11 4.75
N MET A 99 -32.57 19.73 5.92
CA MET A 99 -33.67 19.62 6.88
C MET A 99 -35.03 20.06 6.29
N PRO A 100 -35.20 21.27 5.71
CA PRO A 100 -36.46 21.68 5.11
C PRO A 100 -36.83 20.89 3.85
N LEU A 101 -35.84 20.31 3.14
CA LEU A 101 -36.06 19.46 1.97
C LEU A 101 -36.43 18.01 2.33
N GLY A 102 -36.50 17.66 3.62
CA GLY A 102 -36.79 16.29 4.07
C GLY A 102 -35.68 15.30 3.74
N LEU A 103 -34.46 15.79 3.51
CA LEU A 103 -33.30 14.94 3.22
C LEU A 103 -32.63 14.50 4.52
N ARG A 104 -31.97 13.33 4.48
CA ARG A 104 -31.25 12.77 5.63
C ARG A 104 -30.22 13.76 6.19
N THR A 105 -30.36 14.04 7.47
CA THR A 105 -29.50 14.92 8.28
C THR A 105 -28.44 14.13 9.04
N ASN A 106 -27.48 14.82 9.67
CA ASN A 106 -26.55 14.17 10.59
C ASN A 106 -27.28 13.66 11.85
N GLY A 107 -28.38 14.32 12.25
CA GLY A 107 -29.26 13.84 13.31
C GLY A 107 -29.89 12.48 12.98
N ASP A 108 -30.36 12.31 11.74
CA ASP A 108 -30.94 11.03 11.28
C ASP A 108 -29.88 9.92 11.24
N ARG A 109 -28.67 10.23 10.79
CA ARG A 109 -27.52 9.28 10.82
C ARG A 109 -27.18 8.85 12.23
N PHE A 110 -27.10 9.82 13.15
CA PHE A 110 -26.86 9.55 14.56
C PHE A 110 -27.94 8.66 15.17
N ALA A 111 -29.23 8.94 14.89
CA ALA A 111 -30.34 8.16 15.40
C ALA A 111 -30.32 6.71 14.86
N ARG A 112 -30.06 6.54 13.55
CA ARG A 112 -29.88 5.23 12.91
C ARG A 112 -28.73 4.46 13.54
N ASP A 113 -27.57 5.07 13.68
CA ASP A 113 -26.37 4.39 14.18
C ASP A 113 -26.49 4.05 15.66
N ALA A 114 -27.19 4.87 16.45
CA ALA A 114 -27.53 4.55 17.83
C ALA A 114 -28.48 3.36 17.93
N TRP A 115 -29.51 3.32 17.08
CA TRP A 115 -30.44 2.20 17.01
C TRP A 115 -29.73 0.91 16.60
N LEU A 116 -28.85 0.99 15.60
CA LEU A 116 -28.09 -0.15 15.12
C LEU A 116 -27.13 -0.68 16.18
N LEU A 117 -26.40 0.20 16.89
CA LEU A 117 -25.55 -0.22 18.00
C LEU A 117 -26.36 -0.98 19.07
N GLU A 118 -27.52 -0.45 19.44
CA GLU A 118 -28.41 -1.10 20.40
C GLU A 118 -28.91 -2.46 19.88
N LEU A 119 -29.29 -2.55 18.61
CA LEU A 119 -29.69 -3.81 17.96
C LEU A 119 -28.58 -4.86 18.05
N LEU A 120 -27.33 -4.50 17.72
CA LEU A 120 -26.21 -5.45 17.74
C LEU A 120 -25.94 -5.96 19.16
N VAL A 121 -25.95 -5.08 20.16
CA VAL A 121 -25.71 -5.45 21.56
C VAL A 121 -26.88 -6.27 22.11
N SER A 122 -28.12 -5.82 21.92
CA SER A 122 -29.31 -6.47 22.46
C SER A 122 -29.58 -7.84 21.83
N SER A 123 -29.37 -7.99 20.51
CA SER A 123 -29.53 -9.28 19.82
C SER A 123 -28.56 -10.36 20.30
N ARG A 124 -27.42 -9.96 20.88
CA ARG A 124 -26.33 -10.87 21.29
C ARG A 124 -26.17 -10.99 22.81
N GLY A 125 -27.08 -10.41 23.60
CA GLY A 125 -26.96 -10.37 25.06
C GLY A 125 -27.09 -11.72 25.79
N ARG A 126 -27.54 -12.81 25.12
CA ARG A 126 -27.66 -14.15 25.72
C ARG A 126 -26.47 -15.05 25.41
N ASP A 127 -26.25 -15.34 24.13
CA ASP A 127 -25.28 -16.35 23.66
C ASP A 127 -24.23 -15.77 22.69
N GLY A 128 -24.02 -14.45 22.73
CA GLY A 128 -23.10 -13.76 21.82
C GLY A 128 -22.33 -12.62 22.49
N ARG A 129 -21.55 -11.89 21.68
CA ARG A 129 -20.86 -10.67 22.11
C ARG A 129 -20.56 -9.74 20.95
N VAL A 130 -20.36 -8.46 21.26
CA VAL A 130 -19.93 -7.44 20.31
C VAL A 130 -18.73 -6.71 20.90
N ASP A 131 -17.60 -6.77 20.20
CA ASP A 131 -16.37 -6.07 20.59
C ASP A 131 -16.18 -4.83 19.71
N PHE A 132 -16.16 -3.66 20.33
CA PHE A 132 -15.90 -2.39 19.66
C PHE A 132 -14.42 -2.01 19.80
N PHE A 133 -13.74 -1.89 18.67
CA PHE A 133 -12.35 -1.44 18.60
C PHE A 133 -12.29 0.04 18.26
N VAL A 134 -11.58 0.78 19.11
CA VAL A 134 -11.40 2.22 19.01
C VAL A 134 -9.93 2.51 18.74
N GLY A 135 -9.63 3.10 17.59
CA GLY A 135 -8.27 3.58 17.30
C GLY A 135 -7.89 4.74 18.22
N ARG A 136 -6.65 4.80 18.69
CA ARG A 136 -6.15 5.92 19.53
C ARG A 136 -5.46 7.00 18.73
N GLN A 137 -4.79 6.62 17.65
CA GLN A 137 -4.03 7.52 16.79
C GLN A 137 -4.17 7.09 15.34
N ARG A 138 -4.16 8.06 14.44
CA ARG A 138 -3.98 7.82 13.02
C ARG A 138 -2.51 7.53 12.71
N HIS A 139 -2.25 7.07 11.49
CA HIS A 139 -0.87 6.84 11.01
C HIS A 139 0.04 8.08 11.11
N ASN A 140 -0.52 9.28 10.96
CA ASN A 140 0.22 10.54 11.08
C ASN A 140 0.40 11.02 12.55
N GLY A 141 -0.04 10.24 13.54
CA GLY A 141 0.04 10.58 14.96
C GLY A 141 -1.14 11.40 15.50
N ASP A 142 -2.11 11.80 14.66
CA ASP A 142 -3.27 12.56 15.14
C ASP A 142 -4.12 11.72 16.10
N PRO A 143 -4.51 12.25 17.26
CA PRO A 143 -5.31 11.52 18.23
C PRO A 143 -6.73 11.27 17.69
N LEU A 144 -7.21 10.04 17.90
CA LEU A 144 -8.57 9.62 17.61
C LEU A 144 -9.35 9.49 18.92
N LYS A 145 -10.59 9.96 18.91
CA LYS A 145 -11.49 9.87 20.05
C LYS A 145 -12.43 8.67 19.90
N PRO A 146 -12.84 8.00 20.98
CA PRO A 146 -13.93 7.05 20.95
C PRO A 146 -15.22 7.68 20.42
N SER A 147 -16.02 6.88 19.71
CA SER A 147 -17.34 7.29 19.24
C SER A 147 -18.20 7.83 20.37
N ARG A 148 -18.88 8.95 20.13
CA ARG A 148 -19.92 9.47 21.04
C ARG A 148 -21.03 8.47 21.38
N LEU A 149 -21.29 7.49 20.49
CA LEU A 149 -22.32 6.47 20.72
C LEU A 149 -21.95 5.53 21.86
N LEU A 150 -20.66 5.27 22.07
CA LEU A 150 -20.19 4.39 23.14
C LEU A 150 -20.46 4.98 24.53
N PHE A 151 -20.64 6.30 24.66
CA PHE A 151 -20.96 6.96 25.93
C PHE A 151 -22.45 6.95 26.27
N ARG A 152 -23.32 6.44 25.39
CA ARG A 152 -24.76 6.31 25.64
C ARG A 152 -25.03 5.16 26.62
N CYS A 153 -24.85 5.43 27.90
CA CYS A 153 -25.11 4.50 28.98
C CYS A 153 -25.79 5.24 30.14
N PRO A 154 -26.41 4.53 31.10
CA PRO A 154 -26.95 5.16 32.30
C PRO A 154 -25.86 5.95 33.04
N ASP A 155 -26.22 7.09 33.63
CA ASP A 155 -25.27 8.01 34.29
C ASP A 155 -24.36 7.32 35.32
N ALA A 156 -24.90 6.34 36.06
CA ALA A 156 -24.14 5.55 37.03
C ALA A 156 -22.97 4.74 36.42
N GLN A 157 -23.02 4.45 35.12
CA GLN A 157 -21.98 3.69 34.40
C GLN A 157 -21.02 4.59 33.62
N LEU A 158 -21.36 5.87 33.41
CA LEU A 158 -20.64 6.77 32.51
C LEU A 158 -19.18 6.95 32.95
N ALA A 159 -18.94 7.22 34.23
CA ALA A 159 -17.57 7.42 34.74
C ALA A 159 -16.69 6.18 34.52
N LYS A 160 -17.20 4.98 34.82
CA LYS A 160 -16.47 3.72 34.61
C LYS A 160 -16.20 3.47 33.13
N ARG A 161 -17.15 3.81 32.26
CA ARG A 161 -17.02 3.64 30.81
C ARG A 161 -16.01 4.59 30.20
N VAL A 162 -16.00 5.85 30.63
CA VAL A 162 -14.98 6.84 30.25
C VAL A 162 -13.60 6.35 30.68
N ALA A 163 -13.44 5.93 31.94
CA ALA A 163 -12.17 5.40 32.42
C ALA A 163 -11.67 4.21 31.58
N HIS A 164 -12.57 3.29 31.21
CA HIS A 164 -12.22 2.14 30.37
C HIS A 164 -11.81 2.52 28.94
N LEU A 165 -12.55 3.42 28.28
CA LEU A 165 -12.28 3.81 26.88
C LEU A 165 -11.00 4.64 26.71
N PHE A 166 -10.57 5.30 27.78
CA PHE A 166 -9.36 6.13 27.82
C PHE A 166 -8.24 5.53 28.69
N ASP A 167 -8.37 4.28 29.10
CA ASP A 167 -7.36 3.59 29.92
C ASP A 167 -6.03 3.50 29.15
N ASP A 168 -4.91 3.27 29.80
CA ASP A 168 -3.66 3.00 29.07
C ASP A 168 -3.66 1.55 28.58
N LEU A 169 -3.29 1.33 27.31
CA LEU A 169 -3.05 -0.04 26.86
C LEU A 169 -1.78 -0.55 27.54
N PRO A 170 -1.72 -1.85 27.88
CA PRO A 170 -0.44 -2.45 28.25
C PRO A 170 0.56 -2.14 27.14
N PRO A 171 1.83 -1.85 27.48
CA PRO A 171 2.85 -1.64 26.48
C PRO A 171 2.88 -2.87 25.57
N ASP A 172 2.94 -2.64 24.25
CA ASP A 172 3.10 -3.74 23.29
C ASP A 172 4.29 -4.61 23.70
N GLU A 173 4.18 -5.92 23.48
CA GLU A 173 5.35 -6.79 23.55
C GLU A 173 6.39 -6.24 22.59
N GLN A 174 7.45 -5.65 23.15
CA GLN A 174 8.51 -5.11 22.33
C GLN A 174 9.09 -6.26 21.52
N PRO A 175 9.06 -6.19 20.18
CA PRO A 175 9.73 -7.20 19.39
C PRO A 175 11.19 -7.26 19.86
N PRO A 176 11.80 -8.45 19.95
CA PRO A 176 13.18 -8.55 20.38
C PRO A 176 14.03 -7.61 19.52
N ALA A 177 14.98 -6.93 20.17
CA ALA A 177 15.85 -5.95 19.51
C ALA A 177 16.30 -6.48 18.15
N TRP A 178 16.10 -5.68 17.10
CA TRP A 178 16.34 -6.10 15.73
C TRP A 178 17.75 -6.72 15.61
N LYS A 179 17.80 -7.99 15.19
CA LYS A 179 19.03 -8.67 14.84
C LYS A 179 19.06 -8.81 13.34
N ALA A 180 20.16 -8.38 12.72
CA ALA A 180 20.40 -8.64 11.31
C ALA A 180 20.30 -10.15 11.05
N THR A 181 19.35 -10.56 10.20
CA THR A 181 19.15 -11.97 9.82
C THR A 181 20.41 -12.57 9.19
N TRP A 182 21.23 -11.73 8.54
CA TRP A 182 22.51 -12.12 7.94
C TRP A 182 23.58 -11.10 8.30
N PRO A 183 24.31 -11.26 9.42
CA PRO A 183 25.47 -10.43 9.67
C PRO A 183 26.51 -10.70 8.58
N LEU A 184 26.95 -9.67 7.88
CA LEU A 184 27.98 -9.81 6.85
C LEU A 184 29.27 -10.31 7.51
N ARG A 185 29.63 -11.57 7.25
CA ARG A 185 30.87 -12.18 7.73
C ARG A 185 31.92 -12.09 6.63
N ILE A 186 32.90 -11.23 6.83
CA ILE A 186 34.08 -11.16 5.96
C ILE A 186 34.99 -12.32 6.38
N LYS A 187 35.12 -13.33 5.51
CA LYS A 187 35.95 -14.52 5.79
C LYS A 187 37.44 -14.20 5.73
N ASP A 188 37.85 -13.44 4.71
CA ASP A 188 39.25 -13.12 4.46
C ASP A 188 39.49 -11.61 4.56
N LEU A 189 40.35 -11.22 5.50
CA LEU A 189 40.77 -9.84 5.65
C LEU A 189 41.91 -9.56 4.67
N LYS A 190 41.66 -8.70 3.68
CA LYS A 190 42.68 -8.23 2.75
C LYS A 190 43.47 -7.08 3.39
N PRO A 191 44.80 -7.05 3.23
CA PRO A 191 45.61 -5.96 3.77
C PRO A 191 45.35 -4.65 3.01
N VAL A 192 45.52 -3.53 3.72
CA VAL A 192 45.46 -2.20 3.12
C VAL A 192 46.85 -1.81 2.65
N GLU A 193 47.06 -1.74 1.33
CA GLU A 193 48.38 -1.43 0.75
C GLU A 193 48.64 0.07 0.60
N ARG A 194 47.60 0.88 0.39
CA ARG A 194 47.70 2.33 0.17
C ARG A 194 46.51 3.05 0.79
N LEU A 195 46.79 4.20 1.40
CA LEU A 195 45.77 5.08 1.98
C LEU A 195 45.92 6.49 1.40
N SER A 196 44.90 6.94 0.67
CA SER A 196 44.80 8.33 0.26
C SER A 196 44.26 9.22 1.41
N PRO A 197 44.47 10.54 1.38
CA PRO A 197 43.89 11.45 2.38
C PRO A 197 42.37 11.30 2.53
N THR A 198 41.66 11.08 1.42
CA THR A 198 40.20 10.85 1.41
C THR A 198 39.81 9.52 2.07
N ALA A 199 40.65 8.50 1.94
CA ALA A 199 40.49 7.21 2.61
C ALA A 199 40.67 7.32 4.13
N ILE A 200 41.61 8.14 4.61
CA ILE A 200 41.81 8.39 6.05
C ILE A 200 40.54 8.98 6.68
N ARG A 201 39.96 10.01 6.05
CA ARG A 201 38.70 10.61 6.50
C ARG A 201 37.58 9.58 6.61
N THR A 202 37.46 8.71 5.61
CA THR A 202 36.44 7.64 5.59
C THR A 202 36.67 6.61 6.69
N TYR A 203 37.93 6.26 6.96
CA TYR A 203 38.29 5.35 8.05
C TYR A 203 37.93 5.91 9.43
N LEU A 204 38.29 7.18 9.69
CA LEU A 204 37.98 7.85 10.96
C LEU A 204 36.48 7.99 11.20
N ALA A 205 35.68 8.15 10.14
CA ALA A 205 34.23 8.20 10.26
C ALA A 205 33.61 6.82 10.57
N CYS A 206 34.09 5.76 9.91
CA CYS A 206 33.64 4.38 10.15
C CYS A 206 34.64 3.37 9.56
N PRO A 207 35.42 2.65 10.40
CA PRO A 207 36.37 1.64 9.94
C PRO A 207 35.73 0.53 9.11
N TYR A 208 34.50 0.15 9.45
CA TYR A 208 33.75 -0.89 8.73
C TYR A 208 33.35 -0.45 7.32
N ARG A 209 32.74 0.73 7.16
CA ARG A 209 32.40 1.27 5.82
C ARG A 209 33.65 1.54 4.99
N PHE A 210 34.74 1.98 5.63
CA PHE A 210 36.03 2.09 4.96
C PHE A 210 36.48 0.75 4.38
N TYR A 211 36.44 -0.32 5.19
CA TYR A 211 36.88 -1.63 4.74
C TYR A 211 36.03 -2.17 3.58
N LEU A 212 34.70 -2.06 3.67
CA LEU A 212 33.81 -2.46 2.58
C LEU A 212 34.07 -1.68 1.29
N ARG A 213 34.18 -0.35 1.39
CA ARG A 213 34.33 0.53 0.21
C ARG A 213 35.73 0.49 -0.39
N HIS A 214 36.78 0.62 0.41
CA HIS A 214 38.15 0.80 -0.08
C HIS A 214 38.95 -0.50 -0.21
N VAL A 215 38.65 -1.51 0.61
CA VAL A 215 39.37 -2.80 0.59
C VAL A 215 38.61 -3.83 -0.23
N LEU A 216 37.32 -4.03 0.06
CA LEU A 216 36.48 -4.97 -0.71
C LEU A 216 35.93 -4.38 -2.00
N ARG A 217 36.06 -3.07 -2.21
CA ARG A 217 35.53 -2.34 -3.38
C ARG A 217 34.04 -2.59 -3.61
N MET A 218 33.28 -2.70 -2.51
CA MET A 218 31.83 -2.76 -2.54
C MET A 218 31.29 -1.35 -2.73
N GLU A 219 31.12 -0.96 -3.99
CA GLU A 219 30.53 0.31 -4.40
C GLU A 219 29.08 0.07 -4.85
N SER A 220 28.19 1.01 -4.51
CA SER A 220 26.83 1.00 -5.06
C SER A 220 26.91 1.36 -6.54
N LEU A 221 26.39 0.48 -7.39
CA LEU A 221 26.16 0.81 -8.79
C LEU A 221 24.92 1.70 -8.87
N ASP A 222 25.10 2.91 -9.37
CA ASP A 222 24.00 3.81 -9.67
C ASP A 222 23.66 3.66 -11.15
N PHE A 223 22.53 3.00 -11.41
CA PHE A 223 22.04 2.72 -12.75
C PHE A 223 21.18 3.86 -13.32
N ASP A 224 20.85 4.87 -12.52
CA ASP A 224 20.01 6.01 -12.91
C ASP A 224 20.81 7.24 -13.33
N LEU A 225 22.14 7.13 -13.30
CA LEU A 225 23.10 8.15 -13.73
C LEU A 225 23.02 8.35 -15.26
N ARG A 226 22.08 9.20 -15.68
CA ARG A 226 21.84 9.57 -17.10
C ARG A 226 22.72 10.73 -17.59
N GLU A 227 23.26 11.54 -16.68
CA GLU A 227 24.13 12.68 -16.97
C GLU A 227 25.39 12.63 -16.09
N GLN A 228 26.49 13.27 -16.52
CA GLN A 228 27.70 13.34 -15.69
C GLN A 228 27.41 14.01 -14.33
N ASP A 229 27.81 13.36 -13.23
CA ASP A 229 27.76 13.96 -11.91
C ASP A 229 28.85 15.04 -11.75
N ALA A 230 28.74 15.85 -10.69
CA ALA A 230 29.70 16.93 -10.41
C ALA A 230 31.15 16.43 -10.31
N ARG A 231 31.35 15.17 -9.89
CA ARG A 231 32.67 14.54 -9.84
C ARG A 231 33.19 14.19 -11.25
N GLY A 232 32.34 13.67 -12.12
CA GLY A 232 32.63 13.39 -13.52
C GLY A 232 33.03 14.64 -14.27
N PHE A 233 32.26 15.73 -14.11
CA PHE A 233 32.60 17.04 -14.66
C PHE A 233 33.97 17.53 -14.19
N GLY A 234 34.24 17.50 -12.88
CA GLY A 234 35.53 17.92 -12.33
C GLY A 234 36.70 17.10 -12.89
N SER A 235 36.52 15.79 -13.02
CA SER A 235 37.55 14.88 -13.56
C SER A 235 37.83 15.16 -15.05
N LEU A 236 36.79 15.49 -15.83
CA LEU A 236 36.94 15.91 -17.23
C LEU A 236 37.73 17.21 -17.34
N MET A 237 37.40 18.22 -16.53
CA MET A 237 38.14 19.49 -16.51
C MET A 237 39.62 19.29 -16.13
N HIS A 238 39.89 18.44 -15.13
CA HIS A 238 41.27 18.12 -14.75
C HIS A 238 42.06 17.50 -15.90
N ARG A 239 41.49 16.55 -16.66
CA ARG A 239 42.15 15.93 -17.81
C ARG A 239 42.46 16.93 -18.93
N VAL A 240 41.53 17.83 -19.22
CA VAL A 240 41.72 18.87 -20.26
C VAL A 240 42.83 19.84 -19.86
N LEU A 241 42.84 20.28 -18.60
CA LEU A 241 43.88 21.17 -18.09
C LEU A 241 45.24 20.47 -17.96
N GLU A 242 45.27 19.19 -17.62
CA GLU A 242 46.48 18.38 -17.60
C GLU A 242 47.07 18.23 -19.01
N ALA A 243 46.25 17.97 -20.02
CA ALA A 243 46.68 17.95 -21.42
C ALA A 243 47.26 19.29 -21.86
N PHE A 244 46.65 20.41 -21.46
CA PHE A 244 47.18 21.75 -21.72
C PHE A 244 48.54 21.98 -21.03
N GLY A 245 48.68 21.57 -19.77
CA GLY A 245 49.93 21.74 -19.03
C GLY A 245 51.09 20.87 -19.54
N ASN A 246 50.77 19.70 -20.11
CA ASN A 246 51.75 18.76 -20.66
C ASN A 246 52.19 19.09 -22.10
N ASP A 247 51.42 19.89 -22.84
CA ASP A 247 51.79 20.30 -24.20
C ASP A 247 52.82 21.43 -24.15
N GLU A 248 54.08 21.07 -24.43
CA GLU A 248 55.22 21.98 -24.36
C GLU A 248 55.11 23.19 -25.31
N THR A 249 54.31 23.09 -26.37
CA THR A 249 54.17 24.12 -27.39
C THR A 249 53.21 25.23 -26.97
N ILE A 250 52.23 24.90 -26.12
CA ILE A 250 51.12 25.80 -25.78
C ILE A 250 51.00 26.12 -24.29
N ARG A 251 51.60 25.31 -23.39
CA ARG A 251 51.54 25.48 -21.93
C ARG A 251 52.01 26.86 -21.44
N ASN A 252 52.92 27.50 -22.16
CA ASN A 252 53.49 28.82 -21.84
C ASN A 252 52.82 29.96 -22.62
N SER A 253 51.78 29.66 -23.41
CA SER A 253 51.05 30.69 -24.16
C SER A 253 50.28 31.61 -23.22
N THR A 254 50.35 32.92 -23.45
CA THR A 254 49.60 33.93 -22.72
C THR A 254 48.42 34.50 -23.53
N SER A 255 48.24 34.02 -24.76
CA SER A 255 47.16 34.48 -25.65
C SER A 255 45.83 33.78 -25.33
N PRO A 256 44.77 34.53 -24.94
CA PRO A 256 43.48 33.94 -24.60
C PRO A 256 42.86 33.11 -25.74
N ASP A 257 42.96 33.58 -26.98
CA ASP A 257 42.39 32.89 -28.15
C ASP A 257 43.07 31.55 -28.47
N VAL A 258 44.36 31.45 -28.18
CA VAL A 258 45.15 30.25 -28.40
C VAL A 258 44.82 29.20 -27.32
N ILE A 259 44.76 29.64 -26.06
CA ILE A 259 44.37 28.78 -24.93
C ILE A 259 42.94 28.27 -25.12
N TYR A 260 42.00 29.16 -25.46
CA TYR A 260 40.60 28.79 -25.66
C TYR A 260 40.43 27.73 -26.76
N ARG A 261 41.09 27.92 -27.91
CA ARG A 261 41.02 26.96 -29.02
C ARG A 261 41.54 25.58 -28.62
N PHE A 262 42.64 25.52 -27.88
CA PHE A 262 43.19 24.26 -27.39
C PHE A 262 42.21 23.58 -26.42
N LEU A 263 41.78 24.29 -25.37
CA LEU A 263 40.90 23.72 -24.35
C LEU A 263 39.57 23.24 -24.94
N ALA A 264 38.98 24.00 -25.86
CA ALA A 264 37.73 23.61 -26.53
C ALA A 264 37.92 22.36 -27.43
N ALA A 265 39.03 22.28 -28.16
CA ALA A 265 39.34 21.12 -28.99
C ALA A 265 39.60 19.86 -28.15
N GLU A 266 40.39 20.00 -27.08
CA GLU A 266 40.73 18.90 -26.19
C GLU A 266 39.52 18.41 -25.37
N LEU A 267 38.67 19.33 -24.90
CA LEU A 267 37.40 19.00 -24.29
C LEU A 267 36.52 18.17 -25.24
N LYS A 268 36.39 18.61 -26.50
CA LYS A 268 35.61 17.89 -27.51
C LYS A 268 36.17 16.50 -27.78
N ARG A 269 37.50 16.36 -27.80
CA ARG A 269 38.19 15.07 -27.97
C ARG A 269 37.90 14.12 -26.81
N GLN A 270 38.00 14.59 -25.57
CA GLN A 270 37.77 13.79 -24.37
C GLN A 270 36.29 13.37 -24.24
N VAL A 271 35.36 14.28 -24.52
CA VAL A 271 33.92 13.97 -24.52
C VAL A 271 33.58 12.93 -25.59
N ALA A 272 34.12 13.06 -26.80
CA ALA A 272 33.90 12.07 -27.86
C ALA A 272 34.49 10.69 -27.52
N GLN A 273 35.60 10.65 -26.77
CA GLN A 273 36.23 9.41 -26.32
C GLN A 273 35.42 8.69 -25.23
N ASP A 274 34.83 9.44 -24.29
CA ASP A 274 34.11 8.87 -23.15
C ASP A 274 32.63 8.57 -23.46
N PHE A 275 31.97 9.36 -24.32
CA PHE A 275 30.52 9.29 -24.57
C PHE A 275 30.15 9.02 -26.05
N GLY A 276 31.13 9.01 -26.95
CA GLY A 276 30.90 8.81 -28.39
C GLY A 276 30.49 10.09 -29.13
N ALA A 277 30.08 9.95 -30.40
CA ALA A 277 29.79 11.07 -31.30
C ALA A 277 28.46 11.81 -30.95
N HIS A 278 27.61 11.19 -30.13
CA HIS A 278 26.34 11.73 -29.64
C HIS A 278 26.25 11.49 -28.13
N PRO A 279 26.92 12.34 -27.33
CA PRO A 279 26.88 12.29 -25.86
C PRO A 279 25.48 12.52 -25.29
#